data_AF-A0AAE3JSD2-F1
#
_entry.id   AF-A0AAE3JSD2-F1
#
_cell.length_a   1.000
_cell.length_b   1.000
_cell.length_c   1.000
_cell.angle_alpha   90.00
_cell.angle_beta   90.00
_cell.angle_gamma   90.00
#
_symmetry.space_group_name_H-M   'P 1'
#
loop_
_entity.id
_entity.type
_entity.pdbx_description
1 polymer ?
#
loop_
_entity_poly.entity_id
_entity_poly.type
_entity_poly.pdbx_seq_one_letter_code
_entity_poly.pdbx_strand_id
1 'polypeptide(L)'
;MGEYGVHPTRYGEVSDGQLYSMFRESAYARLSESEKLDLLQEVVNRDAMEKGEIGAPEVRFAELPVNESGNAADGVIQVNRDMAVSGVQTFEYKGQTVQHRMDDYNCQTLNTILHENMHCFQDQVIDVTIQIDDLQLTSEYQANSYTNSIVFQNGKGQWGSQYMTGETANGYYMYYFQATERDAYRTAEEKTASILQELSGKYGTEASFETYTKSMATTGYQAMEQKAILEFQNPNFEKDLNQVLQNQYFGTNVEVDKNTEEAVKAEMIATYQNLYEQLGESTAANEDAKMSFDPRPVSLEEYNQAVQNPAAADEEVYEEAEETAEKGPEADTQSQQENEEASVSDEDITDGIDSDMEI
;
A
#
# COMPACT_ATOMS: atom_id res chain seq x y z
N MET A 1 -13.42 -14.33 -4.21
CA MET A 1 -13.86 -14.44 -2.81
C MET A 1 -12.62 -14.79 -2.03
N GLY A 2 -12.02 -13.79 -1.38
CA GLY A 2 -10.76 -13.91 -0.63
C GLY A 2 -10.89 -14.80 0.60
N GLU A 3 -9.77 -15.06 1.27
CA GLU A 3 -9.65 -15.94 2.45
C GLU A 3 -10.21 -15.33 3.75
N TYR A 4 -11.10 -14.34 3.64
CA TYR A 4 -11.78 -13.72 4.77
C TYR A 4 -12.67 -14.74 5.51
N GLY A 5 -12.46 -14.87 6.82
CA GLY A 5 -13.20 -15.84 7.59
C GLY A 5 -12.91 -15.83 9.09
N VAL A 6 -13.25 -16.95 9.72
CA VAL A 6 -12.94 -17.21 11.13
C VAL A 6 -11.73 -18.13 11.16
N HIS A 7 -10.65 -17.68 11.79
CA HIS A 7 -9.39 -18.42 11.87
C HIS A 7 -9.10 -18.82 13.32
N PRO A 8 -9.49 -20.04 13.76
CA PRO A 8 -9.32 -20.45 15.15
C PRO A 8 -7.84 -20.49 15.55
N THR A 9 -7.53 -19.97 16.73
CA THR A 9 -6.17 -19.95 17.29
C THR A 9 -6.14 -20.61 18.67
N ARG A 10 -4.95 -20.95 19.16
CA ARG A 10 -4.77 -21.37 20.56
C ARG A 10 -5.09 -20.27 21.59
N TYR A 11 -5.26 -19.03 21.14
CA TYR A 11 -5.49 -17.86 21.99
C TYR A 11 -6.92 -17.32 21.92
N GLY A 12 -7.82 -17.97 21.18
CA GLY A 12 -9.22 -17.50 21.02
C GLY A 12 -9.99 -17.30 22.33
N GLU A 13 -9.61 -17.98 23.41
CA GLU A 13 -10.28 -17.93 24.72
C GLU A 13 -9.53 -17.08 25.77
N VAL A 14 -8.36 -16.51 25.45
CA VAL A 14 -7.63 -15.66 26.40
C VAL A 14 -8.14 -14.22 26.37
N SER A 15 -8.01 -13.47 27.46
CA SER A 15 -8.40 -12.04 27.43
C SER A 15 -7.41 -11.18 26.64
N ASP A 16 -7.82 -9.99 26.21
CA ASP A 16 -6.96 -9.02 25.51
C ASP A 16 -5.67 -8.73 26.29
N GLY A 17 -5.80 -8.48 27.60
CA GLY A 17 -4.63 -8.25 28.45
C GLY A 17 -3.71 -9.47 28.60
N GLN A 18 -4.21 -10.70 28.38
CA GLN A 18 -3.36 -11.90 28.32
C GLN A 18 -2.72 -12.04 26.94
N LEU A 19 -3.50 -11.86 25.87
CA LEU A 19 -3.02 -11.90 24.49
C LEU A 19 -1.87 -10.90 24.30
N TYR A 20 -2.13 -9.62 24.59
CA TYR A 20 -1.16 -8.56 24.37
C TYR A 20 0.06 -8.67 25.27
N SER A 21 -0.06 -9.31 26.45
CA SER A 21 1.11 -9.55 27.32
C SER A 21 2.18 -10.44 26.69
N MET A 22 1.82 -11.20 25.65
CA MET A 22 2.78 -12.01 24.89
C MET A 22 3.66 -11.19 23.94
N PHE A 23 3.32 -9.93 23.66
CA PHE A 23 4.18 -8.99 22.93
C PHE A 23 5.25 -8.32 23.79
N ARG A 24 5.31 -8.60 25.10
CA ARG A 24 6.48 -8.24 25.91
C ARG A 24 7.71 -8.95 25.36
N GLU A 25 8.83 -8.26 25.23
CA GLU A 25 10.13 -8.79 24.78
C GLU A 25 10.45 -10.13 25.46
N SER A 26 10.32 -10.14 26.78
CA SER A 26 10.64 -11.29 27.63
C SER A 26 9.74 -12.51 27.41
N ALA A 27 8.54 -12.31 26.83
CA ALA A 27 7.58 -13.35 26.48
C ALA A 27 7.69 -13.73 25.00
N TYR A 28 7.64 -12.74 24.11
CA TYR A 28 7.62 -12.93 22.66
C TYR A 28 8.84 -13.72 22.16
N ALA A 29 10.03 -13.44 22.71
CA ALA A 29 11.26 -14.13 22.36
C ALA A 29 11.28 -15.63 22.74
N ARG A 30 10.34 -16.09 23.56
CA ARG A 30 10.22 -17.49 24.00
C ARG A 30 9.15 -18.27 23.26
N LEU A 31 8.31 -17.58 22.49
CA LEU A 31 7.30 -18.21 21.66
C LEU A 31 7.97 -18.96 20.51
N SER A 32 7.52 -20.19 20.26
CA SER A 32 7.81 -20.88 19.01
C SER A 32 7.20 -20.12 17.83
N GLU A 33 7.70 -20.39 16.63
CA GLU A 33 7.16 -19.81 15.39
C GLU A 33 5.65 -20.02 15.27
N SER A 34 5.15 -21.24 15.57
CA SER A 34 3.71 -21.51 15.55
C SER A 34 2.92 -20.70 16.59
N GLU A 35 3.51 -20.42 17.75
CA GLU A 35 2.86 -19.59 18.78
C GLU A 35 2.82 -18.12 18.35
N LYS A 36 3.88 -17.64 17.68
CA LYS A 36 3.88 -16.30 17.10
C LYS A 36 2.82 -16.17 16.00
N LEU A 37 2.70 -17.16 15.11
CA LEU A 37 1.70 -17.13 14.05
C LEU A 37 0.26 -17.09 14.62
N ASP A 38 -0.07 -17.99 15.55
CA ASP A 38 -1.38 -17.98 16.23
C ASP A 38 -1.63 -16.66 16.98
N LEU A 39 -0.58 -16.05 17.56
CA LEU A 39 -0.68 -14.76 18.24
C LEU A 39 -1.04 -13.64 17.27
N LEU A 40 -0.36 -13.57 16.12
CA LEU A 40 -0.66 -12.56 15.08
C LEU A 40 -2.05 -12.77 14.50
N GLN A 41 -2.43 -14.01 14.17
CA GLN A 41 -3.77 -14.34 13.70
C GLN A 41 -4.85 -13.91 14.71
N GLU A 42 -4.63 -14.13 16.01
CA GLU A 42 -5.61 -13.74 17.02
C GLU A 42 -5.72 -12.23 17.19
N VAL A 43 -4.62 -11.47 17.02
CA VAL A 43 -4.67 -10.00 16.97
C VAL A 43 -5.54 -9.54 15.80
N VAL A 44 -5.32 -10.10 14.61
CA VAL A 44 -6.11 -9.79 13.41
C VAL A 44 -7.58 -10.17 13.58
N ASN A 45 -7.88 -11.35 14.13
CA ASN A 45 -9.26 -11.76 14.40
C ASN A 45 -10.01 -10.72 15.25
N ARG A 46 -9.36 -10.19 16.29
CA ARG A 46 -9.95 -9.20 17.18
C ARG A 46 -10.04 -7.83 16.55
N ASP A 47 -9.01 -7.41 15.82
CA ASP A 47 -8.99 -6.14 15.11
C ASP A 47 -10.05 -6.07 14.01
N ALA A 48 -10.18 -7.13 13.21
CA ALA A 48 -11.19 -7.25 12.17
C ALA A 48 -12.61 -7.25 12.75
N MET A 49 -12.84 -7.97 13.85
CA MET A 49 -14.11 -7.94 14.56
C MET A 49 -14.42 -6.54 15.13
N GLU A 50 -13.43 -5.83 15.68
CA GLU A 50 -13.58 -4.48 16.22
C GLU A 50 -13.93 -3.47 15.10
N LYS A 51 -13.32 -3.61 13.91
CA LYS A 51 -13.58 -2.78 12.74
C LYS A 51 -14.87 -3.13 11.99
N GLY A 52 -15.45 -4.30 12.26
CA GLY A 52 -16.68 -4.76 11.61
C GLY A 52 -16.47 -5.35 10.21
N GLU A 53 -15.29 -5.92 9.95
CA GLU A 53 -15.00 -6.66 8.71
C GLU A 53 -15.91 -7.90 8.56
N ILE A 54 -16.15 -8.33 7.31
CA ILE A 54 -17.00 -9.51 7.02
C ILE A 54 -16.38 -10.84 7.50
N GLY A 55 -15.07 -10.82 7.74
CA GLY A 55 -14.26 -11.89 8.29
C GLY A 55 -12.82 -11.39 8.44
N ALA A 56 -12.03 -12.05 9.27
CA ALA A 56 -10.62 -11.72 9.42
C ALA A 56 -9.82 -12.28 8.24
N PRO A 57 -8.79 -11.59 7.74
CA PRO A 57 -7.85 -12.17 6.80
C PRO A 57 -7.01 -13.27 7.46
N GLU A 58 -6.53 -14.23 6.64
CA GLU A 58 -5.59 -15.26 7.08
C GLU A 58 -4.19 -14.66 7.23
N VAL A 59 -3.51 -14.95 8.32
CA VAL A 59 -2.13 -14.53 8.57
C VAL A 59 -1.18 -15.68 8.25
N ARG A 60 -0.14 -15.38 7.46
CA ARG A 60 0.93 -16.33 7.12
C ARG A 60 2.30 -15.68 7.28
N PHE A 61 3.30 -16.50 7.59
CA PHE A 61 4.69 -16.08 7.43
C PHE A 61 5.15 -16.37 6.00
N ALA A 62 5.87 -15.41 5.41
CA ALA A 62 6.45 -15.53 4.08
C ALA A 62 7.89 -15.00 4.04
N GLU A 63 8.63 -15.47 3.04
CA GLU A 63 9.91 -14.89 2.67
C GLU A 63 9.62 -13.73 1.71
N LEU A 64 9.52 -12.51 2.27
CA LEU A 64 9.18 -11.31 1.52
C LEU A 64 10.43 -10.66 0.91
N PRO A 65 10.27 -9.85 -0.16
CA PRO A 65 11.33 -9.01 -0.72
C PRO A 65 12.06 -8.17 0.33
N VAL A 66 13.27 -7.72 -0.04
CA VAL A 66 14.02 -6.76 0.79
C VAL A 66 13.19 -5.50 1.01
N ASN A 67 13.31 -4.90 2.20
CA ASN A 67 12.52 -3.74 2.63
C ASN A 67 11.02 -3.97 2.86
N GLU A 68 10.51 -5.19 2.68
CA GLU A 68 9.09 -5.50 2.90
C GLU A 68 8.89 -6.26 4.22
N SER A 69 8.16 -5.64 5.14
CA SER A 69 7.85 -6.22 6.47
C SER A 69 6.54 -7.01 6.46
N GLY A 70 5.60 -6.64 5.61
CA GLY A 70 4.32 -7.29 5.42
C GLY A 70 3.67 -6.86 4.11
N ASN A 71 2.67 -7.62 3.68
CA ASN A 71 1.73 -7.23 2.64
C ASN A 71 0.36 -7.86 2.90
N ALA A 72 -0.68 -7.27 2.32
CA ALA A 72 -2.03 -7.79 2.33
C ALA A 72 -2.59 -7.86 0.92
N ALA A 73 -3.17 -9.01 0.57
CA ALA A 73 -3.91 -9.18 -0.68
C ALA A 73 -4.92 -10.33 -0.56
N ASP A 74 -6.09 -10.18 -1.19
CA ASP A 74 -7.09 -11.25 -1.32
C ASP A 74 -7.52 -11.92 0.00
N GLY A 75 -7.54 -11.16 1.10
CA GLY A 75 -7.87 -11.65 2.43
C GLY A 75 -6.77 -12.48 3.09
N VAL A 76 -5.52 -12.28 2.66
CA VAL A 76 -4.32 -12.87 3.25
C VAL A 76 -3.35 -11.76 3.62
N ILE A 77 -2.86 -11.79 4.86
CA ILE A 77 -1.74 -10.98 5.32
C ILE A 77 -0.50 -11.87 5.37
N GLN A 78 0.53 -11.51 4.61
CA GLN A 78 1.85 -12.11 4.75
C GLN A 78 2.73 -11.21 5.62
N VAL A 79 3.42 -11.81 6.58
CA VAL A 79 4.39 -11.12 7.42
C VAL A 79 5.77 -11.69 7.15
N ASN A 80 6.77 -10.81 7.05
CA ASN A 80 8.16 -11.20 6.87
C ASN A 80 8.60 -12.13 8.00
N ARG A 81 8.93 -13.38 7.64
CA ARG A 81 9.25 -14.43 8.59
C ARG A 81 10.50 -14.13 9.41
N ASP A 82 11.55 -13.60 8.78
CA ASP A 82 12.81 -13.29 9.44
C ASP A 82 12.64 -12.17 10.48
N MET A 83 11.81 -11.16 10.16
CA MET A 83 11.46 -10.11 11.12
C MET A 83 10.67 -10.69 12.30
N ALA A 84 9.54 -11.35 12.04
CA ALA A 84 8.63 -11.79 13.10
C ALA A 84 9.22 -12.91 13.98
N VAL A 85 9.94 -13.85 13.37
CA VAL A 85 10.46 -15.03 14.07
C VAL A 85 11.83 -14.76 14.67
N SER A 86 12.72 -14.11 13.93
CA SER A 86 14.14 -14.00 14.28
C SER A 86 14.58 -12.58 14.66
N GLY A 87 13.73 -11.57 14.47
CA GLY A 87 14.09 -10.17 14.70
C GLY A 87 15.17 -9.68 13.74
N VAL A 88 15.17 -10.16 12.50
CA VAL A 88 16.13 -9.78 11.46
C VAL A 88 15.39 -9.07 10.34
N GLN A 89 15.81 -7.84 10.05
CA GLN A 89 15.37 -7.11 8.87
C GLN A 89 16.46 -7.16 7.81
N THR A 90 16.05 -7.33 6.56
CA THR A 90 16.94 -7.29 5.41
C THR A 90 16.58 -6.11 4.54
N PHE A 91 17.54 -5.22 4.31
CA PHE A 91 17.37 -4.06 3.44
C PHE A 91 18.45 -3.99 2.38
N GLU A 92 18.15 -3.29 1.29
CA GLU A 92 19.13 -2.99 0.25
C GLU A 92 19.75 -1.61 0.49
N TYR A 93 21.07 -1.56 0.52
CA TYR A 93 21.82 -0.32 0.63
C TYR A 93 22.94 -0.29 -0.41
N LYS A 94 22.86 0.68 -1.35
CA LYS A 94 23.82 0.84 -2.45
C LYS A 94 24.05 -0.46 -3.26
N GLY A 95 22.97 -1.18 -3.58
CA GLY A 95 23.04 -2.45 -4.32
C GLY A 95 23.55 -3.64 -3.51
N GLN A 96 23.69 -3.49 -2.19
CA GLN A 96 24.11 -4.56 -1.29
C GLN A 96 23.01 -4.89 -0.28
N THR A 97 22.75 -6.17 -0.09
CA THR A 97 21.84 -6.66 0.94
C THR A 97 22.52 -6.61 2.32
N VAL A 98 21.92 -5.88 3.26
CA VAL A 98 22.37 -5.75 4.64
C VAL A 98 21.33 -6.36 5.57
N GLN A 99 21.79 -7.17 6.52
CA GLN A 99 20.95 -7.71 7.58
C GLN A 99 21.17 -6.93 8.88
N HIS A 100 20.08 -6.54 9.52
CA HIS A 100 20.08 -5.80 10.78
C HIS A 100 19.21 -6.52 11.81
N ARG A 101 19.71 -6.58 13.06
CA ARG A 101 18.93 -7.11 14.18
C ARG A 101 18.07 -6.00 14.78
N MET A 102 16.78 -6.26 14.89
CA MET A 102 15.81 -5.36 15.46
C MET A 102 15.59 -5.69 16.94
N ASP A 103 15.95 -4.76 17.83
CA ASP A 103 15.78 -4.94 19.27
C ASP A 103 14.29 -4.81 19.70
N ASP A 104 13.43 -4.28 18.83
CA ASP A 104 12.01 -4.05 19.04
C ASP A 104 11.11 -4.87 18.09
N TYR A 105 11.62 -5.96 17.51
CA TYR A 105 10.89 -6.75 16.52
C TYR A 105 9.51 -7.26 16.99
N ASN A 106 9.32 -7.48 18.29
CA ASN A 106 8.02 -7.80 18.88
C ASN A 106 7.00 -6.65 18.69
N CYS A 107 7.43 -5.40 18.83
CA CYS A 107 6.60 -4.22 18.60
C CYS A 107 6.39 -3.97 17.12
N GLN A 108 7.45 -4.09 16.31
CA GLN A 108 7.38 -3.89 14.86
C GLN A 108 6.46 -4.93 14.20
N THR A 109 6.52 -6.20 14.64
CA THR A 109 5.61 -7.23 14.14
C THR A 109 4.15 -6.95 14.50
N LEU A 110 3.88 -6.45 15.71
CA LEU A 110 2.53 -6.02 16.11
C LEU A 110 2.05 -4.84 15.26
N ASN A 111 2.91 -3.86 15.02
CA ASN A 111 2.58 -2.71 14.19
C ASN A 111 2.29 -3.13 12.74
N THR A 112 3.15 -3.97 12.15
CA THR A 112 2.96 -4.50 10.80
C THR A 112 1.64 -5.23 10.67
N ILE A 113 1.31 -6.17 11.57
CA ILE A 113 0.07 -6.93 11.41
C ILE A 113 -1.20 -6.05 11.51
N LEU A 114 -1.16 -5.00 12.33
CA LEU A 114 -2.26 -4.03 12.44
C LEU A 114 -2.34 -3.12 11.19
N HIS A 115 -1.20 -2.77 10.61
CA HIS A 115 -1.11 -1.99 9.37
C HIS A 115 -1.70 -2.79 8.19
N GLU A 116 -1.23 -4.02 7.99
CA GLU A 116 -1.73 -4.89 6.91
C GLU A 116 -3.23 -5.20 7.06
N ASN A 117 -3.73 -5.37 8.29
CA ASN A 117 -5.17 -5.56 8.51
C ASN A 117 -5.99 -4.30 8.14
N MET A 118 -5.42 -3.11 8.31
CA MET A 118 -6.10 -1.89 7.88
C MET A 118 -6.30 -1.86 6.36
N HIS A 119 -5.35 -2.36 5.57
CA HIS A 119 -5.54 -2.52 4.13
C HIS A 119 -6.65 -3.51 3.80
N CYS A 120 -6.73 -4.66 4.49
CA CYS A 120 -7.82 -5.62 4.34
C CYS A 120 -9.21 -5.01 4.65
N PHE A 121 -9.30 -4.18 5.67
CA PHE A 121 -10.51 -3.41 5.98
C PHE A 121 -10.83 -2.40 4.88
N GLN A 122 -9.83 -1.63 4.42
CA GLN A 122 -9.99 -0.62 3.37
C GLN A 122 -10.46 -1.24 2.04
N ASP A 123 -9.91 -2.39 1.66
CA ASP A 123 -10.33 -3.14 0.46
C ASP A 123 -11.83 -3.45 0.50
N GLN A 124 -12.34 -3.89 1.64
CA GLN A 124 -13.77 -4.17 1.82
C GLN A 124 -14.63 -2.90 1.78
N VAL A 125 -14.09 -1.75 2.17
CA VAL A 125 -14.79 -0.45 2.04
C VAL A 125 -14.80 -0.02 0.57
N ILE A 126 -13.67 -0.15 -0.12
CA ILE A 126 -13.48 0.25 -1.52
C ILE A 126 -14.39 -0.55 -2.44
N ASP A 127 -14.45 -1.89 -2.25
CA ASP A 127 -15.28 -2.79 -3.06
C ASP A 127 -16.75 -2.84 -2.63
N VAL A 128 -17.11 -2.07 -1.59
CA VAL A 128 -18.47 -1.93 -1.04
C VAL A 128 -18.99 -3.22 -0.38
N THR A 129 -18.11 -4.17 -0.05
CA THR A 129 -18.46 -5.33 0.79
C THR A 129 -18.91 -4.89 2.18
N ILE A 130 -18.27 -3.87 2.75
CA ILE A 130 -18.70 -3.20 3.98
C ILE A 130 -18.97 -1.72 3.74
N GLN A 131 -19.88 -1.15 4.54
CA GLN A 131 -20.18 0.27 4.53
C GLN A 131 -19.78 0.88 5.87
N ILE A 132 -19.13 2.03 5.81
CA ILE A 132 -18.79 2.84 6.99
C ILE A 132 -19.61 4.13 6.98
N ASP A 133 -19.91 4.66 8.16
CA ASP A 133 -20.72 5.88 8.31
C ASP A 133 -20.01 7.13 7.74
N ASP A 134 -18.68 7.11 7.70
CA ASP A 134 -17.87 8.21 7.18
C ASP A 134 -17.80 8.16 5.64
N LEU A 135 -18.73 8.89 5.02
CA LEU A 135 -18.80 9.02 3.56
C LEU A 135 -17.58 9.75 2.97
N GLN A 136 -16.98 10.68 3.72
CA GLN A 136 -15.79 11.38 3.24
C GLN A 136 -14.63 10.39 3.17
N LEU A 137 -14.40 9.63 4.24
CA LEU A 137 -13.34 8.63 4.27
C LEU A 137 -13.55 7.53 3.23
N THR A 138 -14.80 7.09 3.02
CA THR A 138 -15.15 6.14 1.96
C THR A 138 -14.72 6.68 0.59
N SER A 139 -15.00 7.94 0.30
CA SER A 139 -14.62 8.58 -0.97
C SER A 139 -13.10 8.79 -1.10
N GLU A 140 -12.39 9.03 -0.01
CA GLU A 140 -10.92 9.10 0.00
C GLU A 140 -10.31 7.74 -0.36
N TYR A 141 -10.79 6.65 0.24
CA TYR A 141 -10.33 5.29 -0.09
C TYR A 141 -10.63 4.90 -1.54
N GLN A 142 -11.84 5.17 -2.04
CA GLN A 142 -12.20 4.86 -3.43
C GLN A 142 -11.31 5.59 -4.43
N ALA A 143 -11.00 6.86 -4.17
CA ALA A 143 -10.13 7.68 -5.00
C ALA A 143 -8.64 7.29 -4.92
N ASN A 144 -8.25 6.51 -3.92
CA ASN A 144 -6.90 6.00 -3.71
C ASN A 144 -6.81 4.47 -3.89
N SER A 145 -7.61 3.96 -4.82
CA SER A 145 -7.52 2.56 -5.28
C SER A 145 -6.45 2.40 -6.37
N TYR A 146 -6.15 1.16 -6.77
CA TYR A 146 -5.24 0.82 -7.88
C TYR A 146 -5.79 1.17 -9.29
N THR A 147 -6.64 2.17 -9.39
CA THR A 147 -7.21 2.64 -10.66
C THR A 147 -6.22 3.54 -11.40
N ASN A 148 -6.43 3.70 -12.71
CA ASN A 148 -5.66 4.61 -13.56
C ASN A 148 -6.59 5.61 -14.25
N SER A 149 -6.10 6.83 -14.45
CA SER A 149 -6.88 7.89 -15.11
C SER A 149 -5.99 8.85 -15.91
N ILE A 150 -6.61 9.66 -16.78
CA ILE A 150 -5.89 10.68 -17.54
C ILE A 150 -5.66 11.91 -16.67
N VAL A 151 -4.42 12.14 -16.28
CA VAL A 151 -3.95 13.30 -15.54
C VAL A 151 -3.55 14.41 -16.51
N PHE A 152 -4.15 15.59 -16.36
CA PHE A 152 -3.79 16.77 -17.15
C PHE A 152 -2.78 17.63 -16.39
N GLN A 153 -1.59 17.78 -16.96
CA GLN A 153 -0.54 18.67 -16.46
C GLN A 153 0.02 19.50 -17.62
N ASN A 154 0.10 20.83 -17.43
CA ASN A 154 0.59 21.76 -18.45
C ASN A 154 -0.14 21.65 -19.82
N GLY A 155 -1.44 21.36 -19.80
CA GLY A 155 -2.26 21.20 -21.00
C GLY A 155 -2.04 19.90 -21.78
N LYS A 156 -1.27 18.95 -21.23
CA LYS A 156 -1.07 17.61 -21.79
C LYS A 156 -1.73 16.58 -20.89
N GLY A 157 -2.52 15.68 -21.49
CA GLY A 157 -3.08 14.52 -20.79
C GLY A 157 -2.11 13.34 -20.86
N GLN A 158 -1.83 12.73 -19.72
CA GLN A 158 -0.98 11.54 -19.58
C GLN A 158 -1.69 10.53 -18.66
N TRP A 159 -1.42 9.24 -18.82
CA TRP A 159 -1.88 8.25 -17.86
C TRP A 159 -1.17 8.44 -16.52
N GLY A 160 -1.93 8.33 -15.43
CA GLY A 160 -1.42 8.32 -14.06
C GLY A 160 -2.21 7.35 -13.17
N SER A 161 -1.54 6.83 -12.15
CA SER A 161 -2.11 5.91 -11.18
C SER A 161 -2.73 6.64 -9.99
N GLN A 162 -3.82 6.13 -9.45
CA GLN A 162 -4.50 6.66 -8.25
C GLN A 162 -3.85 6.15 -6.95
N TYR A 163 -3.06 5.08 -7.04
CA TYR A 163 -2.19 4.61 -5.98
C TYR A 163 -0.75 4.98 -6.34
N MET A 164 -0.08 5.76 -5.48
CA MET A 164 1.26 6.28 -5.74
C MET A 164 2.30 5.41 -5.05
N THR A 165 3.43 5.10 -5.70
CA THR A 165 4.49 4.21 -5.17
C THR A 165 5.76 4.92 -4.73
N GLY A 166 5.84 6.24 -4.94
CA GLY A 166 6.91 7.07 -4.41
C GLY A 166 8.13 7.22 -5.32
N GLU A 167 7.88 7.33 -6.62
CA GLU A 167 8.89 7.35 -7.68
C GLU A 167 9.64 8.67 -7.82
N THR A 168 9.00 9.80 -7.47
CA THR A 168 9.60 11.13 -7.64
C THR A 168 10.42 11.57 -6.42
N ALA A 169 11.14 12.70 -6.55
CA ALA A 169 12.06 13.21 -5.53
C ALA A 169 11.43 13.59 -4.17
N ASN A 170 10.11 13.52 -4.02
CA ASN A 170 9.39 13.58 -2.75
C ASN A 170 8.20 12.60 -2.73
N GLY A 171 8.20 11.63 -3.65
CA GLY A 171 7.13 10.67 -3.86
C GLY A 171 6.85 9.82 -2.63
N TYR A 172 7.87 9.54 -1.83
CA TYR A 172 7.72 8.81 -0.56
C TYR A 172 6.68 9.45 0.37
N TYR A 173 6.63 10.78 0.49
CA TYR A 173 5.59 11.45 1.29
C TYR A 173 4.20 11.30 0.68
N MET A 174 4.12 11.20 -0.66
CA MET A 174 2.83 11.02 -1.33
C MET A 174 2.31 9.60 -1.14
N TYR A 175 3.19 8.59 -1.25
CA TYR A 175 2.90 7.23 -0.86
C TYR A 175 2.48 7.14 0.61
N TYR A 176 3.22 7.78 1.54
CA TYR A 176 2.93 7.68 2.97
C TYR A 176 1.60 8.33 3.38
N PHE A 177 1.21 9.44 2.75
CA PHE A 177 0.05 10.25 3.16
C PHE A 177 -1.18 10.11 2.26
N GLN A 178 -1.16 9.24 1.25
CA GLN A 178 -2.38 8.83 0.54
C GLN A 178 -3.31 8.06 1.48
N ALA A 179 -4.63 8.23 1.35
CA ALA A 179 -5.61 7.85 2.37
C ALA A 179 -5.47 6.42 2.90
N THR A 180 -5.20 5.45 2.01
CA THR A 180 -5.07 4.04 2.39
C THR A 180 -3.86 3.82 3.31
N GLU A 181 -2.67 4.18 2.86
CA GLU A 181 -1.41 4.11 3.63
C GLU A 181 -1.43 4.96 4.90
N ARG A 182 -1.92 6.19 4.77
CA ARG A 182 -2.03 7.16 5.85
C ARG A 182 -2.73 6.58 7.06
N ASP A 183 -3.91 6.00 6.84
CA ASP A 183 -4.71 5.46 7.94
C ASP A 183 -4.22 4.10 8.42
N ALA A 184 -3.55 3.33 7.55
CA ALA A 184 -2.83 2.11 7.94
C ALA A 184 -1.68 2.42 8.91
N TYR A 185 -0.80 3.37 8.58
CA TYR A 185 0.25 3.84 9.48
C TYR A 185 -0.32 4.42 10.78
N ARG A 186 -1.24 5.39 10.67
CA ARG A 186 -1.80 6.09 11.84
C ARG A 186 -2.47 5.12 12.82
N THR A 187 -3.35 4.26 12.32
CA THR A 187 -4.13 3.34 13.17
C THR A 187 -3.24 2.27 13.80
N ALA A 188 -2.29 1.71 13.04
CA ALA A 188 -1.37 0.71 13.55
C ALA A 188 -0.47 1.29 14.66
N GLU A 189 0.09 2.48 14.44
CA GLU A 189 0.96 3.14 15.41
C GLU A 189 0.21 3.50 16.70
N GLU A 190 -0.99 4.08 16.58
CA GLU A 190 -1.84 4.45 17.72
C GLU A 190 -2.24 3.24 18.56
N LYS A 191 -2.70 2.16 17.90
CA LYS A 191 -3.12 0.94 18.59
C LYS A 191 -1.93 0.21 19.22
N THR A 192 -0.80 0.14 18.53
CA THR A 192 0.45 -0.40 19.09
C THR A 192 0.88 0.40 20.31
N ALA A 193 0.93 1.74 20.22
CA ALA A 193 1.32 2.60 21.33
C ALA A 193 0.40 2.43 22.55
N SER A 194 -0.92 2.34 22.33
CA SER A 194 -1.92 2.09 23.38
C SER A 194 -1.67 0.76 24.10
N ILE A 195 -1.43 -0.32 23.35
CA ILE A 195 -1.10 -1.64 23.89
C ILE A 195 0.20 -1.57 24.72
N LEU A 196 1.26 -0.98 24.18
CA LEU A 196 2.55 -0.86 24.87
C LEU A 196 2.46 -0.01 26.14
N GLN A 197 1.60 1.03 26.14
CA GLN A 197 1.33 1.85 27.32
C GLN A 197 0.63 1.04 28.42
N GLU A 198 -0.38 0.24 28.08
CA GLU A 198 -1.05 -0.64 29.04
C GLU A 198 -0.06 -1.64 29.65
N LEU A 199 0.74 -2.29 28.79
CA LEU A 199 1.74 -3.26 29.23
C LEU A 199 2.80 -2.63 30.13
N SER A 200 3.29 -1.45 29.76
CA SER A 200 4.25 -0.69 30.56
C SER A 200 3.68 -0.31 31.93
N GLY A 201 2.41 0.10 31.97
CA GLY A 201 1.72 0.42 33.24
C GLY A 201 1.57 -0.78 34.18
N LYS A 202 1.45 -2.00 33.63
CA LYS A 202 1.22 -3.23 34.40
C LYS A 202 2.50 -3.98 34.76
N TYR A 203 3.48 -4.00 33.88
CA TYR A 203 4.67 -4.84 34.00
C TYR A 203 5.99 -4.06 34.06
N GLY A 204 5.96 -2.73 33.89
CA GLY A 204 7.12 -1.91 33.64
C GLY A 204 7.51 -1.88 32.16
N THR A 205 8.30 -0.88 31.77
CA THR A 205 8.78 -0.71 30.39
C THR A 205 9.95 -1.66 30.10
N GLU A 206 9.93 -2.31 28.95
CA GLU A 206 11.01 -3.19 28.45
C GLU A 206 11.83 -2.45 27.37
N ALA A 207 13.05 -2.92 27.07
CA ALA A 207 13.99 -2.21 26.19
C ALA A 207 13.49 -2.11 24.74
N SER A 208 12.83 -3.16 24.24
CA SER A 208 12.10 -3.13 22.97
C SER A 208 11.07 -2.00 22.89
N PHE A 209 10.33 -1.73 23.98
CA PHE A 209 9.28 -0.70 23.98
C PHE A 209 9.88 0.71 23.91
N GLU A 210 11.00 0.94 24.61
CA GLU A 210 11.75 2.19 24.53
C GLU A 210 12.35 2.40 23.13
N THR A 211 12.85 1.33 22.53
CA THR A 211 13.43 1.35 21.18
C THR A 211 12.37 1.68 20.13
N TYR A 212 11.22 1.00 20.19
CA TYR A 212 10.08 1.30 19.33
C TYR A 212 9.62 2.76 19.49
N THR A 213 9.47 3.24 20.73
CA THR A 213 9.05 4.63 20.99
C THR A 213 10.03 5.65 20.40
N LYS A 214 11.34 5.38 20.46
CA LYS A 214 12.36 6.26 19.84
C LYS A 214 12.29 6.23 18.31
N SER A 215 12.07 5.06 17.72
CA SER A 215 11.84 4.93 16.28
C SER A 215 10.62 5.77 15.87
N MET A 216 9.47 5.58 16.51
CA MET A 216 8.25 6.34 16.18
C MET A 216 8.42 7.86 16.32
N ALA A 217 9.23 8.33 17.27
CA ALA A 217 9.53 9.76 17.43
C ALA A 217 10.32 10.38 16.26
N THR A 218 10.97 9.56 15.42
CA THR A 218 11.82 10.02 14.31
C THR A 218 11.30 9.61 12.94
N THR A 219 10.65 8.45 12.88
CA THR A 219 10.18 7.80 11.64
C THR A 219 8.68 7.48 11.62
N GLY A 220 7.95 7.67 12.72
CA GLY A 220 6.50 7.43 12.75
C GLY A 220 5.68 8.53 12.10
N TYR A 221 4.36 8.33 12.05
CA TYR A 221 3.38 9.17 11.36
C TYR A 221 3.57 10.67 11.65
N GLN A 222 3.58 11.05 12.93
CA GLN A 222 3.68 12.46 13.33
C GLN A 222 5.00 13.10 12.91
N ALA A 223 6.11 12.34 12.94
CA ALA A 223 7.40 12.84 12.53
C ALA A 223 7.46 13.03 11.00
N MET A 224 6.87 12.09 10.25
CA MET A 224 6.77 12.19 8.79
C MET A 224 5.84 13.33 8.35
N GLU A 225 4.76 13.57 9.08
CA GLU A 225 3.80 14.65 8.76
C GLU A 225 4.48 16.01 8.88
N GLN A 226 5.24 16.22 9.96
CA GLN A 226 6.01 17.45 10.15
C GLN A 226 7.04 17.67 9.04
N LYS A 227 7.73 16.60 8.60
CA LYS A 227 8.69 16.68 7.48
C LYS A 227 7.98 17.02 6.17
N ALA A 228 6.86 16.37 5.87
CA ALA A 228 6.07 16.65 4.67
C ALA A 228 5.56 18.10 4.64
N ILE A 229 5.01 18.61 5.75
CA ILE A 229 4.56 20.00 5.85
C ILE A 229 5.69 20.99 5.56
N LEU A 230 6.90 20.71 6.05
CA LEU A 230 8.07 21.57 5.81
C LEU A 230 8.56 21.48 4.35
N GLU A 231 8.64 20.27 3.81
CA GLU A 231 9.14 20.00 2.46
C GLU A 231 8.22 20.62 1.40
N PHE A 232 6.90 20.42 1.53
CA PHE A 232 5.90 20.96 0.61
C PHE A 232 5.48 22.39 0.95
N GLN A 233 5.91 22.93 2.10
CA GLN A 233 5.50 24.23 2.61
C GLN A 233 3.96 24.38 2.70
N ASN A 234 3.27 23.26 2.93
CA ASN A 234 1.82 23.18 2.97
C ASN A 234 1.34 22.61 4.32
N PRO A 235 0.75 23.43 5.22
CA PRO A 235 0.23 22.94 6.50
C PRO A 235 -0.99 22.02 6.36
N ASN A 236 -1.63 21.97 5.19
CA ASN A 236 -2.75 21.08 4.88
C ASN A 236 -2.35 19.98 3.89
N PHE A 237 -1.06 19.62 3.82
CA PHE A 237 -0.52 18.69 2.83
C PHE A 237 -1.34 17.40 2.67
N GLU A 238 -1.63 16.70 3.76
CA GLU A 238 -2.42 15.45 3.76
C GLU A 238 -3.79 15.65 3.11
N LYS A 239 -4.49 16.73 3.50
CA LYS A 239 -5.83 17.04 3.00
C LYS A 239 -5.78 17.37 1.50
N ASP A 240 -4.84 18.23 1.10
CA ASP A 240 -4.73 18.66 -0.29
C ASP A 240 -4.31 17.51 -1.19
N LEU A 241 -3.41 16.63 -0.74
CA LEU A 241 -3.02 15.42 -1.46
C LEU A 241 -4.25 14.54 -1.76
N ASN A 242 -5.01 14.21 -0.72
CA ASN A 242 -6.17 13.32 -0.88
C ASN A 242 -7.29 14.00 -1.68
N GLN A 243 -7.45 15.32 -1.56
CA GLN A 243 -8.38 16.08 -2.38
C GLN A 243 -7.97 16.11 -3.86
N VAL A 244 -6.67 16.10 -4.19
CA VAL A 244 -6.18 15.98 -5.58
C VAL A 244 -6.56 14.61 -6.16
N LEU A 245 -6.35 13.53 -5.41
CA LEU A 245 -6.76 12.18 -5.83
C LEU A 245 -8.27 12.11 -6.07
N GLN A 246 -9.07 12.67 -5.16
CA GLN A 246 -10.53 12.74 -5.33
C GLN A 246 -10.94 13.58 -6.54
N ASN A 247 -10.33 14.74 -6.75
CA ASN A 247 -10.57 15.57 -7.92
C ASN A 247 -10.30 14.80 -9.21
N GLN A 248 -9.21 14.04 -9.24
CA GLN A 248 -8.82 13.24 -10.40
C GLN A 248 -9.76 12.03 -10.62
N TYR A 249 -10.18 11.35 -9.55
CA TYR A 249 -11.04 10.16 -9.63
C TYR A 249 -12.51 10.51 -9.93
N PHE A 250 -13.07 11.51 -9.25
CA PHE A 250 -14.48 11.90 -9.40
C PHE A 250 -14.72 13.02 -10.41
N GLY A 251 -13.66 13.58 -11.03
CA GLY A 251 -13.77 14.71 -11.96
C GLY A 251 -14.21 16.01 -11.30
N THR A 252 -13.95 16.18 -9.99
CA THR A 252 -14.26 17.41 -9.27
C THR A 252 -13.13 18.43 -9.41
N ASN A 253 -13.41 19.68 -9.03
CA ASN A 253 -12.44 20.78 -9.11
C ASN A 253 -12.42 21.59 -7.79
N VAL A 254 -12.33 20.88 -6.67
CA VAL A 254 -12.18 21.49 -5.35
C VAL A 254 -10.80 22.14 -5.27
N GLU A 255 -10.73 23.38 -4.79
CA GLU A 255 -9.48 24.12 -4.67
C GLU A 255 -8.52 23.47 -3.66
N VAL A 256 -7.27 23.34 -4.06
CA VAL A 256 -6.15 22.75 -3.30
C VAL A 256 -4.90 23.63 -3.48
N ASP A 257 -3.89 23.44 -2.63
CA ASP A 257 -2.58 24.04 -2.88
C ASP A 257 -2.00 23.61 -4.24
N LYS A 258 -1.55 24.59 -5.03
CA LYS A 258 -1.12 24.37 -6.42
C LYS A 258 0.18 23.58 -6.51
N ASN A 259 1.11 23.81 -5.59
CA ASN A 259 2.39 23.09 -5.59
C ASN A 259 2.15 21.62 -5.25
N THR A 260 1.26 21.37 -4.28
CA THR A 260 0.82 20.03 -3.90
C THR A 260 0.11 19.33 -5.05
N GLU A 261 -0.82 20.02 -5.73
CA GLU A 261 -1.50 19.48 -6.93
C GLU A 261 -0.52 19.11 -8.04
N GLU A 262 0.41 20.00 -8.37
CA GLU A 262 1.42 19.73 -9.41
C GLU A 262 2.31 18.53 -9.03
N ALA A 263 2.71 18.43 -7.77
CA ALA A 263 3.58 17.37 -7.29
C ALA A 263 2.85 16.01 -7.26
N VAL A 264 1.62 15.96 -6.74
CA VAL A 264 0.80 14.73 -6.72
C VAL A 264 0.54 14.27 -8.15
N LYS A 265 0.13 15.16 -9.07
CA LYS A 265 -0.09 14.79 -10.48
C LYS A 265 1.19 14.27 -11.15
N ALA A 266 2.35 14.84 -10.84
CA ALA A 266 3.62 14.34 -11.36
C ALA A 266 3.93 12.93 -10.84
N GLU A 267 3.68 12.66 -9.56
CA GLU A 267 3.86 11.34 -8.97
C GLU A 267 2.90 10.30 -9.53
N MET A 268 1.63 10.64 -9.72
CA MET A 268 0.65 9.75 -10.37
C MET A 268 1.14 9.29 -11.75
N ILE A 269 1.70 10.22 -12.54
CA ILE A 269 2.25 9.92 -13.87
C ILE A 269 3.52 9.06 -13.76
N ALA A 270 4.44 9.40 -12.84
CA ALA A 270 5.69 8.66 -12.65
C ALA A 270 5.44 7.22 -12.16
N THR A 271 4.54 7.04 -11.19
CA THR A 271 4.09 5.74 -10.70
C THR A 271 3.54 4.89 -11.86
N TYR A 272 2.64 5.45 -12.68
CA TYR A 272 2.10 4.71 -13.83
C TYR A 272 3.20 4.29 -14.82
N GLN A 273 4.14 5.18 -15.12
CA GLN A 273 5.25 4.89 -16.03
C GLN A 273 6.13 3.76 -15.49
N ASN A 274 6.51 3.81 -14.22
CA ASN A 274 7.32 2.77 -13.59
C ASN A 274 6.58 1.41 -13.62
N LEU A 275 5.31 1.36 -13.19
CA LEU A 275 4.50 0.14 -13.21
C LEU A 275 4.35 -0.43 -14.64
N TYR A 276 4.17 0.43 -15.65
CA TYR A 276 4.08 0.00 -17.04
C TYR A 276 5.42 -0.51 -17.58
N GLU A 277 6.55 0.11 -17.22
CA GLU A 277 7.89 -0.36 -17.59
C GLU A 277 8.18 -1.72 -16.97
N GLN A 278 7.83 -1.95 -15.69
CA GLN A 278 7.94 -3.25 -15.04
C GLN A 278 7.08 -4.32 -15.74
N LEU A 279 5.87 -3.97 -16.18
CA LEU A 279 5.02 -4.86 -16.99
C LEU A 279 5.59 -5.10 -18.40
N GLY A 280 6.20 -4.08 -19.01
CA GLY A 280 6.89 -4.16 -20.29
C GLY A 280 8.13 -5.08 -20.27
N GLU A 281 8.85 -5.12 -19.15
CA GLU A 281 9.95 -6.06 -18.93
C GLU A 281 9.45 -7.48 -18.61
N SER A 282 8.28 -7.64 -17.97
CA SER A 282 7.68 -8.96 -17.72
C SER A 282 7.01 -9.59 -18.97
N THR A 283 6.69 -8.79 -19.99
CA THR A 283 6.02 -9.23 -21.23
C THR A 283 6.96 -9.76 -22.31
N ALA A 284 8.22 -10.05 -22.00
CA ALA A 284 9.04 -10.98 -22.81
C ALA A 284 8.47 -12.42 -22.83
N ALA A 285 7.40 -12.69 -22.08
CA ALA A 285 6.49 -13.81 -22.31
C ALA A 285 5.12 -13.28 -22.77
N ASN A 286 4.89 -13.32 -24.09
CA ASN A 286 3.60 -13.06 -24.74
C ASN A 286 2.46 -13.85 -24.06
N GLU A 287 1.36 -13.17 -23.74
CA GLU A 287 0.03 -13.57 -24.21
C GLU A 287 -0.96 -12.40 -24.12
N ASP A 288 -1.47 -12.00 -25.29
CA ASP A 288 -2.70 -11.22 -25.45
C ASP A 288 -3.85 -11.88 -24.67
N ALA A 289 -4.17 -11.35 -23.49
CA ALA A 289 -5.39 -11.71 -22.75
C ALA A 289 -5.98 -10.50 -22.03
N LYS A 290 -6.81 -9.76 -22.79
CA LYS A 290 -7.98 -8.98 -22.35
C LYS A 290 -7.99 -8.53 -20.87
N MET A 291 -7.65 -7.27 -20.64
CA MET A 291 -8.26 -6.47 -19.58
C MET A 291 -8.95 -5.27 -20.24
N SER A 292 -10.08 -5.52 -20.90
CA SER A 292 -11.04 -4.44 -21.14
C SER A 292 -11.86 -4.28 -19.87
N PHE A 293 -11.33 -3.50 -18.92
CA PHE A 293 -12.10 -2.98 -17.81
C PHE A 293 -12.15 -1.47 -18.03
N ASP A 294 -13.25 -1.01 -18.63
CA ASP A 294 -13.56 0.42 -18.76
C ASP A 294 -14.65 0.73 -17.74
N PRO A 295 -14.32 0.96 -16.46
CA PRO A 295 -15.29 1.53 -15.54
C PRO A 295 -15.43 2.99 -15.95
N ARG A 296 -16.43 3.31 -16.77
CA ARG A 296 -16.83 4.71 -16.93
C ARG A 296 -17.13 5.25 -15.53
N PRO A 297 -16.38 6.26 -15.06
CA PRO A 297 -16.69 6.90 -13.79
C PRO A 297 -18.08 7.52 -13.92
N VAL A 298 -19.01 7.14 -13.04
CA VAL A 298 -20.29 7.83 -12.89
C VAL A 298 -20.09 8.91 -11.84
N SER A 299 -20.47 10.14 -12.17
CA SER A 299 -20.44 11.25 -11.23
C SER A 299 -21.39 11.00 -10.05
N LEU A 300 -21.09 11.59 -8.89
CA LEU A 300 -21.94 11.52 -7.69
C LEU A 300 -23.38 12.03 -7.99
N GLU A 301 -23.52 12.91 -8.99
CA GLU A 301 -24.79 13.46 -9.44
C GLU A 301 -25.59 12.48 -10.32
N GLU A 302 -24.91 11.70 -11.17
CA GLU A 302 -25.53 10.63 -11.98
C GLU A 302 -26.06 9.48 -11.11
N TYR A 303 -25.32 9.10 -10.05
CA TYR A 303 -25.79 8.12 -9.07
C TYR A 303 -27.06 8.58 -8.34
N ASN A 304 -27.09 9.85 -7.91
CA ASN A 304 -28.22 10.42 -7.19
C ASN A 304 -29.46 10.60 -8.07
N GLN A 305 -29.31 10.80 -9.39
CA GLN A 305 -30.42 10.87 -10.33
C GLN A 305 -31.03 9.49 -10.66
N ALA A 306 -30.21 8.44 -10.82
CA ALA A 306 -30.67 7.10 -11.16
C ALA A 306 -31.56 6.47 -10.07
N VAL A 307 -31.31 6.77 -8.80
CA VAL A 307 -32.10 6.30 -7.66
C VAL A 307 -33.49 6.95 -7.60
N GLN A 308 -33.65 8.16 -8.15
CA GLN A 308 -34.92 8.90 -8.09
C GLN A 308 -35.86 8.62 -9.27
N ASN A 309 -35.35 8.10 -10.38
CA ASN A 309 -36.16 7.88 -11.58
C ASN A 309 -35.70 6.64 -12.39
N PRO A 310 -36.07 5.42 -11.95
CA PRO A 310 -35.54 4.16 -12.52
C PRO A 310 -36.00 3.85 -13.97
N ALA A 311 -36.77 4.73 -14.61
CA ALA A 311 -37.31 4.53 -15.96
C ALA A 311 -36.54 5.27 -17.07
N ALA A 312 -35.46 5.99 -16.75
CA ALA A 312 -34.68 6.76 -17.72
C ALA A 312 -33.35 6.11 -18.16
N ALA A 313 -33.01 4.93 -17.62
CA ALA A 313 -31.70 4.29 -17.84
C ALA A 313 -31.63 3.39 -19.08
N ASP A 314 -32.72 3.24 -19.86
CA ASP A 314 -32.82 2.25 -20.96
C ASP A 314 -32.93 2.85 -22.38
N GLU A 315 -32.84 4.18 -22.55
CA GLU A 315 -32.83 4.82 -23.88
C GLU A 315 -31.51 5.57 -24.10
N GLU A 316 -30.47 4.87 -24.57
CA GLU A 316 -29.45 5.37 -25.52
C GLU A 316 -28.20 4.47 -25.55
N VAL A 317 -28.29 3.21 -26.04
CA VAL A 317 -27.17 2.57 -26.77
C VAL A 317 -27.72 1.41 -27.63
N TYR A 318 -28.19 1.67 -28.85
CA TYR A 318 -28.17 0.69 -29.95
C TYR A 318 -28.44 1.41 -31.29
N GLU A 319 -27.39 1.83 -32.00
CA GLU A 319 -27.43 1.88 -33.48
C GLU A 319 -26.12 1.34 -34.07
N GLU A 320 -26.27 0.15 -34.66
CA GLU A 320 -25.64 -0.43 -35.85
C GLU A 320 -24.13 -0.39 -36.07
N ALA A 321 -23.52 -1.56 -35.86
CA ALA A 321 -22.45 -2.07 -36.72
C ALA A 321 -23.08 -2.86 -37.90
N GLU A 322 -23.05 -2.29 -39.11
CA GLU A 322 -23.21 -3.04 -40.37
C GLU A 322 -21.86 -3.15 -41.10
N GLU A 323 -21.33 -4.38 -41.09
CA GLU A 323 -20.83 -5.17 -42.23
C GLU A 323 -19.93 -4.51 -43.31
N THR A 324 -18.69 -5.00 -43.46
CA THR A 324 -18.32 -5.94 -44.56
C THR A 324 -16.83 -6.30 -44.57
N ALA A 325 -16.58 -7.58 -44.81
CA ALA A 325 -15.28 -8.22 -45.02
C ALA A 325 -14.81 -8.11 -46.49
N GLU A 326 -13.49 -8.16 -46.74
CA GLU A 326 -12.84 -9.23 -47.54
C GLU A 326 -11.36 -8.95 -47.88
N LYS A 327 -10.53 -9.98 -47.60
CA LYS A 327 -9.42 -10.57 -48.38
C LYS A 327 -8.11 -9.80 -48.67
N GLY A 328 -6.98 -10.45 -48.29
CA GLY A 328 -5.61 -10.17 -48.77
C GLY A 328 -5.37 -10.55 -50.24
N PRO A 329 -4.11 -10.51 -50.77
CA PRO A 329 -3.04 -11.44 -50.33
C PRO A 329 -1.56 -10.93 -50.38
N GLU A 330 -0.68 -11.75 -49.77
CA GLU A 330 0.76 -12.09 -49.96
C GLU A 330 1.74 -11.21 -50.79
N ALA A 331 2.96 -10.96 -50.26
CA ALA A 331 4.22 -11.68 -50.59
C ALA A 331 5.54 -10.94 -50.18
N ASP A 332 6.47 -11.70 -49.58
CA ASP A 332 7.96 -11.71 -49.63
C ASP A 332 8.82 -10.42 -49.74
N THR A 333 9.82 -10.23 -48.84
CA THR A 333 11.25 -10.58 -49.05
C THR A 333 12.20 -10.14 -47.90
N GLN A 334 13.00 -11.11 -47.41
CA GLN A 334 14.41 -11.11 -46.97
C GLN A 334 15.19 -9.79 -46.67
N SER A 335 15.87 -9.70 -45.50
CA SER A 335 17.30 -10.04 -45.30
C SER A 335 18.02 -9.25 -44.17
N GLN A 336 18.72 -10.02 -43.31
CA GLN A 336 20.05 -9.80 -42.71
C GLN A 336 20.37 -8.52 -41.91
N GLN A 337 20.70 -8.68 -40.62
CA GLN A 337 22.10 -8.64 -40.12
C GLN A 337 22.20 -9.03 -38.64
N GLU A 338 23.12 -9.95 -38.36
CA GLU A 338 23.48 -10.47 -37.03
C GLU A 338 24.48 -9.54 -36.33
N ASN A 339 24.35 -9.51 -35.00
CA ASN A 339 25.29 -8.97 -34.01
C ASN A 339 26.58 -9.78 -33.96
N GLU A 340 27.69 -9.15 -33.55
CA GLU A 340 28.66 -9.78 -32.65
C GLU A 340 29.44 -8.71 -31.89
N GLU A 341 29.24 -8.68 -30.56
CA GLU A 341 29.98 -7.90 -29.58
C GLU A 341 31.31 -8.56 -29.24
N ALA A 342 32.33 -7.72 -29.02
CA ALA A 342 33.62 -8.10 -28.50
C ALA A 342 33.75 -7.69 -27.02
N SER A 343 34.12 -8.68 -26.22
CA SER A 343 34.59 -8.66 -24.84
C SER A 343 35.65 -7.59 -24.48
N VAL A 344 35.71 -7.17 -23.21
CA VAL A 344 36.83 -7.42 -22.24
C VAL A 344 36.90 -6.34 -21.12
N SER A 345 37.11 -6.86 -19.89
CA SER A 345 37.82 -6.36 -18.68
C SER A 345 37.29 -5.23 -17.79
N ASP A 346 36.98 -5.63 -16.55
CA ASP A 346 37.62 -5.23 -15.27
C ASP A 346 38.54 -4.00 -15.27
N GLU A 347 38.18 -2.99 -14.49
CA GLU A 347 39.13 -2.16 -13.74
C GLU A 347 38.59 -1.84 -12.33
N ASP A 348 39.38 -2.22 -11.33
CA ASP A 348 39.36 -1.75 -9.94
C ASP A 348 39.50 -0.22 -9.88
N ILE A 349 38.65 0.47 -9.12
CA ILE A 349 38.97 1.78 -8.54
C ILE A 349 38.49 1.85 -7.09
N THR A 350 39.46 1.80 -6.19
CA THR A 350 39.41 2.30 -4.82
C THR A 350 39.37 3.82 -4.80
N ASP A 351 38.45 4.45 -4.04
CA ASP A 351 38.74 5.54 -3.08
C ASP A 351 37.47 6.32 -2.61
N GLY A 352 37.48 6.70 -1.32
CA GLY A 352 36.74 7.82 -0.71
C GLY A 352 35.26 7.56 -0.37
N ILE A 353 34.91 6.98 0.78
CA ILE A 353 34.71 7.70 2.06
C ILE A 353 34.28 9.16 1.86
N ASP A 354 32.97 9.38 1.90
CA ASP A 354 32.42 10.54 2.61
C ASP A 354 31.16 10.10 3.36
N SER A 355 31.18 10.43 4.64
CA SER A 355 30.16 10.22 5.64
C SER A 355 28.99 11.18 5.40
N ASP A 356 27.78 10.69 5.65
CA ASP A 356 26.73 11.38 6.43
C ASP A 356 25.35 10.90 5.98
N MET A 357 24.88 9.85 6.65
CA MET A 357 23.46 9.70 6.94
C MET A 357 23.35 8.78 8.17
N GLU A 358 23.45 9.39 9.34
CA GLU A 358 23.00 8.77 10.58
C GLU A 358 21.48 8.65 10.52
N ILE A 359 21.00 7.41 10.68
CA ILE A 359 19.61 7.05 10.95
C ILE A 359 19.31 7.33 12.42
#